data_AF-A0A974Y1T3-F1
#
_entry.id   AF-A0A974Y1T3-F1
#
_cell.length_a   1.000
_cell.length_b   1.000
_cell.length_c   1.000
_cell.angle_alpha   90.00
_cell.angle_beta   90.00
_cell.angle_gamma   90.00
#
_symmetry.space_group_name_H-M   'P 1'
#
loop_
_entity.id
_entity.type
_entity.pdbx_description
1 polymer ?
#
loop_
_entity_poly.entity_id
_entity_poly.type
_entity_poly.pdbx_seq_one_letter_code
_entity_poly.pdbx_strand_id
1 'polypeptide(L)'
;MRLSVALLLGAGLGVGGWWWSTREERELERIEQERQAAAAAEAARPVLYRWRDAQGHLQVSAQPPKGRKYERVDMEPRAGIEVHGNRDADLPEVD
;
A
#
# COMPACT_ATOMS: atom_id res chain seq x y z
N MET A 1 40.02 33.23 -29.10
CA MET A 1 38.56 33.18 -28.93
C MET A 1 37.97 31.78 -29.11
N ARG A 2 38.22 31.07 -30.22
CA ARG A 2 37.60 29.75 -30.50
C ARG A 2 37.88 28.66 -29.46
N LEU A 3 39.09 28.63 -28.92
CA LEU A 3 39.52 27.64 -27.92
C LEU A 3 38.79 27.82 -26.57
N SER A 4 38.56 29.07 -26.17
CA SER A 4 37.82 29.42 -24.95
C SER A 4 36.34 29.00 -25.05
N VAL A 5 35.74 29.15 -26.23
CA VAL A 5 34.36 28.71 -26.49
C VAL A 5 34.25 27.18 -26.44
N ALA A 6 35.21 26.46 -27.02
CA ALA A 6 35.22 24.99 -26.97
C ALA A 6 35.35 24.45 -25.53
N LEU A 7 36.19 25.08 -24.70
CA LEU A 7 36.35 24.71 -23.30
C LEU A 7 35.07 24.97 -22.48
N LEU A 8 34.40 26.11 -22.70
CA LEU A 8 33.16 26.43 -22.01
C LEU A 8 32.01 25.49 -22.41
N LEU A 9 31.92 25.12 -23.69
CA LEU A 9 30.92 24.16 -24.16
C LEU A 9 31.18 22.75 -23.59
N GLY A 10 32.43 22.29 -23.59
CA GLY A 10 32.79 21.00 -22.99
C GLY A 10 32.50 20.95 -21.49
N ALA A 11 32.83 22.01 -20.75
CA ALA A 11 32.55 22.11 -19.33
C ALA A 11 31.04 22.18 -19.04
N GLY A 12 30.29 22.95 -19.81
CA GLY A 12 28.83 23.04 -19.69
C GLY A 12 28.12 21.72 -19.93
N LEU A 13 28.57 20.95 -20.92
CA LEU A 13 28.05 19.61 -21.21
C LEU A 13 28.40 18.60 -20.12
N GLY A 14 29.59 18.66 -19.53
CA GLY A 14 29.98 17.80 -18.42
C GLY A 14 29.16 18.05 -17.16
N VAL A 15 28.99 19.31 -16.77
CA VAL A 15 28.19 19.70 -15.59
C VAL A 15 26.71 19.43 -15.82
N GLY A 16 26.20 19.75 -17.02
CA GLY A 16 24.81 19.46 -17.39
C GLY A 16 24.50 17.97 -17.42
N GLY A 17 25.41 17.15 -17.96
CA GLY A 17 25.29 15.69 -17.98
C GLY A 17 25.30 15.08 -16.57
N TRP A 18 26.20 15.53 -15.70
CA TRP A 18 26.25 15.06 -14.31
C TRP A 18 24.99 15.45 -13.52
N TRP A 19 24.49 16.67 -13.69
CA TRP A 19 23.25 17.11 -13.05
C TRP A 19 22.01 16.39 -13.58
N TRP A 20 21.99 16.03 -14.86
CA TRP A 20 20.91 15.23 -15.45
C TRP A 20 20.93 13.78 -14.95
N SER A 21 22.10 13.14 -14.94
CA SER A 21 22.29 11.76 -14.47
C SER A 21 21.87 11.58 -13.00
N THR A 22 22.26 12.54 -12.14
CA THR A 22 21.86 12.52 -10.72
C THR A 22 20.35 12.72 -10.52
N ARG A 23 19.62 13.26 -11.52
CA ARG A 23 18.16 13.38 -11.46
C ARG A 23 17.47 12.04 -11.74
N GLU A 24 17.92 11.32 -12.75
CA GLU A 24 17.37 10.01 -13.14
C GLU A 24 17.64 8.95 -12.06
N GLU A 25 18.84 8.93 -11.48
CA GLU A 25 19.19 8.00 -10.38
C GLU A 25 18.27 8.20 -9.16
N ARG A 26 17.99 9.45 -8.79
CA ARG A 26 17.07 9.76 -7.68
C ARG A 26 15.61 9.40 -7.95
N GLU A 27 15.22 9.30 -9.21
CA GLU A 27 13.87 8.87 -9.59
C GLU A 27 13.75 7.35 -9.52
N LEU A 28 14.76 6.63 -10.03
CA LEU A 28 14.89 5.17 -9.90
C LEU A 28 14.95 4.72 -8.43
N GLU A 29 15.75 5.38 -7.59
CA GLU A 29 15.85 5.09 -6.16
C GLU A 29 14.51 5.29 -5.45
N ARG A 30 13.74 6.33 -5.82
CA ARG A 30 12.41 6.56 -5.25
C ARG A 30 11.42 5.47 -5.61
N ILE A 31 11.39 5.06 -6.87
CA ILE A 31 10.50 3.98 -7.33
C ILE A 31 10.83 2.67 -6.60
N GLU A 32 12.11 2.37 -6.41
CA GLU A 32 12.53 1.17 -5.68
C GLU A 32 12.14 1.26 -4.19
N GLN A 33 12.36 2.41 -3.55
CA GLN A 33 11.95 2.64 -2.16
C GLN A 33 10.43 2.51 -1.98
N GLU A 34 9.62 3.03 -2.89
CA GLU A 34 8.16 2.90 -2.85
C GLU A 34 7.71 1.44 -2.98
N ARG A 35 8.35 0.67 -3.86
CA ARG A 35 8.08 -0.77 -3.99
C ARG A 35 8.41 -1.53 -2.73
N GLN A 36 9.56 -1.25 -2.12
CA GLN A 36 9.95 -1.90 -0.86
C GLN A 36 9.06 -1.49 0.30
N ALA A 37 8.65 -0.22 0.38
CA ALA A 37 7.69 0.26 1.36
C ALA A 37 6.32 -0.43 1.20
N ALA A 38 5.83 -0.60 -0.03
CA ALA A 38 4.59 -1.32 -0.30
C ALA A 38 4.68 -2.80 0.11
N ALA A 39 5.78 -3.48 -0.22
CA ALA A 39 6.01 -4.87 0.17
C ALA A 39 6.13 -5.04 1.69
N ALA A 40 6.81 -4.12 2.37
CA ALA A 40 6.90 -4.11 3.84
C ALA A 40 5.54 -3.84 4.50
N ALA A 41 4.73 -2.94 3.94
CA ALA A 41 3.37 -2.68 4.41
C ALA A 41 2.47 -3.90 4.24
N GLU A 42 2.62 -4.65 3.15
CA GLU A 42 1.88 -5.90 2.91
C GLU A 42 2.30 -7.02 3.87
N ALA A 43 3.60 -7.15 4.16
CA ALA A 43 4.11 -8.12 5.13
C ALA A 43 3.72 -7.79 6.58
N ALA A 44 3.54 -6.50 6.90
CA ALA A 44 3.15 -6.02 8.22
C ALA A 44 1.62 -6.08 8.47
N ARG A 45 0.83 -6.57 7.51
CA ARG A 45 -0.63 -6.67 7.66
C ARG A 45 -0.97 -7.56 8.87
N PRO A 46 -1.81 -7.08 9.81
CA PRO A 46 -2.21 -7.89 10.95
C PRO A 46 -3.05 -9.08 10.48
N VAL A 47 -2.58 -10.29 10.79
CA VAL A 47 -3.26 -11.55 10.47
C VAL A 47 -3.97 -12.05 11.71
N LEU A 48 -5.25 -12.39 11.57
CA LEU A 48 -6.04 -13.04 12.60
C LEU A 48 -6.25 -14.53 12.25
N TYR A 49 -6.49 -15.34 13.27
CA TYR A 49 -6.69 -16.77 13.13
C TYR A 49 -8.13 -17.11 13.52
N ARG A 50 -8.92 -17.59 12.56
CA ARG A 50 -10.28 -18.07 12.77
C ARG A 50 -10.28 -19.58 13.02
N TRP A 51 -10.96 -20.03 14.06
CA TRP A 51 -11.01 -21.44 14.42
C TRP A 51 -12.32 -21.80 15.13
N ARG A 52 -12.59 -23.09 15.31
CA ARG A 52 -13.74 -23.58 16.07
C ARG A 52 -13.32 -24.19 17.39
N ASP A 53 -14.02 -23.82 18.45
CA ASP A 53 -13.80 -24.41 19.76
C ASP A 53 -14.40 -25.82 19.88
N ALA A 54 -14.32 -26.44 21.07
CA ALA A 54 -14.74 -27.84 21.24
C ALA A 54 -16.27 -27.96 21.27
N GLN A 55 -16.95 -26.84 21.52
CA GLN A 55 -18.39 -26.67 21.54
C GLN A 55 -18.92 -26.27 20.16
N GLY A 56 -18.03 -26.07 19.18
CA GLY A 56 -18.35 -25.71 17.80
C GLY A 56 -18.48 -24.20 17.57
N HIS A 57 -18.24 -23.37 18.58
CA HIS A 57 -18.33 -21.91 18.44
C HIS A 57 -17.16 -21.37 17.63
N LEU A 58 -17.44 -20.36 16.81
CA LEU A 58 -16.44 -19.68 16.01
C LEU A 58 -15.69 -18.67 16.88
N GLN A 59 -14.35 -18.76 16.88
CA GLN A 59 -13.46 -17.87 17.60
C GLN A 59 -12.46 -17.23 16.63
N VAL A 60 -12.03 -16.00 16.94
CA VAL A 60 -10.99 -15.27 16.20
C VAL A 60 -9.93 -14.81 17.20
N SER A 61 -8.67 -15.17 16.96
CA SER A 61 -7.55 -14.85 17.86
C SER A 61 -6.34 -14.31 17.09
N ALA A 62 -5.55 -13.45 17.74
CA ALA A 62 -4.29 -12.94 17.17
C ALA A 62 -3.18 -14.01 17.14
N GLN A 63 -3.31 -15.07 17.92
CA GLN A 63 -2.37 -16.18 17.98
C GLN A 63 -3.03 -17.47 17.49
N PRO A 64 -2.27 -18.39 16.85
CA PRO A 64 -2.81 -19.65 16.37
C PRO A 64 -3.18 -20.57 17.53
N PRO A 65 -4.35 -21.25 17.48
CA PRO A 65 -4.76 -22.20 18.51
C PRO A 65 -3.90 -23.47 18.47
N LYS A 66 -3.46 -23.94 19.64
CA LYS A 66 -2.67 -25.17 19.76
C LYS A 66 -3.53 -26.41 19.55
N GLY A 67 -3.07 -27.32 18.70
CA GLY A 67 -3.71 -28.62 18.47
C GLY A 67 -5.08 -28.55 17.78
N ARG A 68 -5.39 -27.44 17.10
CA ARG A 68 -6.67 -27.26 16.40
C ARG A 68 -6.45 -26.76 14.98
N LYS A 69 -7.38 -27.10 14.10
CA LYS A 69 -7.43 -26.53 12.76
C LYS A 69 -7.86 -25.07 12.87
N TYR A 70 -7.13 -24.21 12.15
CA TYR A 70 -7.41 -22.79 12.07
C TYR A 70 -7.25 -22.34 10.61
N GLU A 71 -7.89 -21.23 10.30
CA GLU A 71 -7.80 -20.53 9.04
C GLU A 71 -7.23 -19.14 9.30
N ARG A 72 -6.28 -18.70 8.46
CA ARG A 72 -5.71 -17.35 8.54
C ARG A 72 -6.67 -16.40 7.82
N VAL A 73 -6.99 -15.30 8.47
CA VAL A 73 -7.88 -14.26 7.97
C VAL A 73 -7.15 -12.94 8.09
N ASP A 74 -6.98 -12.24 6.96
CA ASP A 74 -6.40 -10.91 6.96
C ASP A 74 -7.35 -9.94 7.65
N MET A 75 -6.82 -9.07 8.52
CA MET A 75 -7.63 -8.12 9.28
C MET A 75 -8.17 -6.98 8.42
N GLU A 76 -7.67 -6.81 7.19
CA GLU A 76 -8.14 -5.76 6.30
C GLU A 76 -9.64 -5.89 6.06
N PRO A 77 -10.46 -4.94 6.54
CA PRO A 77 -11.86 -4.94 6.20
C PRO A 77 -11.93 -4.73 4.70
N ARG A 78 -12.56 -5.68 3.99
CA ARG A 78 -13.01 -5.47 2.62
C ARG A 78 -13.71 -4.11 2.59
N ALA A 79 -13.33 -3.23 1.65
CA ALA A 79 -13.88 -1.87 1.55
C ALA A 79 -15.36 -1.89 1.93
N GLY A 80 -15.66 -1.29 3.09
CA GLY A 80 -16.97 -1.43 3.73
C GLY A 80 -18.04 -0.88 2.80
N ILE A 81 -19.21 -1.49 2.81
CA ILE A 81 -20.38 -0.92 2.14
C ILE A 81 -20.88 0.21 3.04
N GLU A 82 -20.74 1.45 2.57
CA GLU A 82 -21.35 2.60 3.21
C GLU A 82 -22.86 2.56 2.96
N VAL A 83 -23.65 2.42 4.03
CA VAL A 83 -25.12 2.36 3.95
C VAL A 83 -25.67 3.68 4.47
N HIS A 84 -26.22 4.50 3.57
CA HIS A 84 -26.94 5.71 3.96
C HIS A 84 -28.39 5.38 4.31
N GLY A 85 -28.79 5.73 5.53
CA GLY A 85 -30.11 5.46 6.10
C GLY A 85 -31.23 6.44 5.72
N ASN A 86 -31.04 7.32 4.74
CA ASN A 86 -32.12 8.17 4.24
C ASN A 86 -32.99 7.39 3.23
N ARG A 87 -33.75 6.43 3.74
CA ARG A 87 -34.96 6.01 3.06
C ARG A 87 -36.07 6.83 3.71
N ASP A 88 -36.41 7.95 3.09
CA ASP A 88 -37.73 8.54 3.29
C ASP A 88 -38.70 7.41 2.94
N ALA A 89 -39.28 6.82 3.96
CA ALA A 89 -40.34 5.87 3.76
C ALA A 89 -41.48 6.68 3.16
N ASP A 90 -41.68 6.55 1.85
CA ASP A 90 -42.97 6.76 1.19
C ASP A 90 -43.97 5.83 1.88
N LEU A 91 -44.43 6.26 3.06
CA LEU A 91 -45.58 5.69 3.71
C LEU A 91 -46.77 6.09 2.85
N PRO A 92 -47.55 5.14 2.30
CA PRO A 92 -48.76 5.50 1.60
C PRO A 92 -49.68 6.22 2.58
N GLU A 93 -50.06 7.45 2.23
CA GLU A 93 -51.11 8.20 2.91
C GLU A 93 -52.38 7.36 2.85
N VAL A 94 -52.90 6.96 4.01
CA VAL A 94 -54.11 6.17 4.12
C VAL A 94 -55.27 7.16 4.21
N ASP A 95 -56.03 7.30 3.12
CA ASP A 95 -57.35 7.94 3.09
C ASP A 95 -58.39 7.14 3.89
#